data_AF-A0A0W0UG05-F1
#
_entry.id   AF-A0A0W0UG05-F1
#
_cell.length_a   1.000
_cell.length_b   1.000
_cell.length_c   1.000
_cell.angle_alpha   90.00
_cell.angle_beta   90.00
_cell.angle_gamma   90.00
#
_symmetry.space_group_name_H-M   'P 1'
#
loop_
_entity.id
_entity.type
_entity.pdbx_description
1 polymer ?
#
loop_
_entity_poly.entity_id
_entity_poly.type
_entity_poly.pdbx_seq_one_letter_code
_entity_poly.pdbx_strand_id
1 'polypeptide(L)'
;MGFGYPIKNPSLSETMKSAEYTNTLLVCMQQISSLPPSEIKYHLLLLINTLKENNTAFTLTFLKEVQQFLNYFHRLVNLELSPTEELQDALATVLTQYQRLIAITKVNSMQAKIIRGLITLGASILALVLGITSGLIGSIAGFARGLWNFHNPFSSFAIGLVTGLLLGATFGFRIPKKLFKNEFFRQLKFCLDGMYECIESMQQNKMWSIDEYKEEVKQRLLTDYFKNDEIAFKKFLQNQSITYEINTLRARFISPSLEGYLGQHAFIKIIIEEQSPPLILEFSTAQSDLKRPISQGEHRIVSGEKIVEMLAFHEQLQVTHACTVDYMVLKMKPGENDCLSYVNKLLIGTSQQATIVKRFDGKENWLGKHVIGFFVKNLSPFKQDIFLENQLELEGSLLSARS
;
A
#
# COMPACT_ATOMS: atom_id res chain seq x y z
N MET A 1 -18.39 -52.61 -13.01
CA MET A 1 -17.65 -52.59 -11.74
C MET A 1 -17.27 -51.15 -11.44
N GLY A 2 -18.05 -50.47 -10.59
CA GLY A 2 -17.85 -49.06 -10.27
C GLY A 2 -16.86 -48.89 -9.12
N PHE A 3 -15.80 -48.12 -9.36
CA PHE A 3 -14.91 -47.65 -8.29
C PHE A 3 -15.53 -46.41 -7.66
N GLY A 4 -16.27 -46.61 -6.56
CA GLY A 4 -16.69 -45.53 -5.69
C GLY A 4 -15.51 -45.04 -4.86
N TYR A 5 -15.07 -43.80 -5.10
CA TYR A 5 -14.20 -43.11 -4.15
C TYR A 5 -15.02 -42.79 -2.88
N PRO A 6 -14.52 -43.08 -1.68
CA PRO A 6 -15.22 -42.68 -0.47
C PRO A 6 -15.18 -41.15 -0.35
N ILE A 7 -16.35 -40.53 -0.43
CA ILE A 7 -16.54 -39.13 -0.04
C ILE A 7 -16.32 -39.09 1.47
N LYS A 8 -15.16 -38.58 1.88
CA LYS A 8 -14.84 -38.38 3.29
C LYS A 8 -15.64 -37.17 3.77
N ASN A 9 -16.77 -37.41 4.43
CA ASN A 9 -17.50 -36.33 5.12
C ASN A 9 -16.58 -35.71 6.18
N PRO A 10 -16.39 -34.38 6.20
CA PRO A 10 -15.57 -33.72 7.20
C PRO A 10 -16.15 -33.99 8.59
N SER A 11 -15.26 -34.21 9.56
CA SER A 11 -15.66 -34.52 10.93
C SER A 11 -16.32 -33.31 11.61
N LEU A 12 -17.21 -33.52 12.59
CA LEU A 12 -17.91 -32.45 13.33
C LEU A 12 -16.93 -31.44 13.97
N SER A 13 -15.71 -31.88 14.31
CA SER A 13 -14.63 -31.03 14.85
C SER A 13 -14.03 -30.10 13.78
N GLU A 14 -13.92 -30.57 12.53
CA GLU A 14 -13.43 -29.77 11.41
C GLU A 14 -14.48 -28.74 10.96
N THR A 15 -15.76 -29.10 11.00
CA THR A 15 -16.86 -28.15 10.67
C THR A 15 -16.98 -27.05 11.72
N MET A 16 -16.87 -27.37 13.02
CA MET A 16 -16.88 -26.36 14.10
C MET A 16 -15.68 -25.41 14.03
N LYS A 17 -14.46 -25.90 13.75
CA LYS A 17 -13.27 -25.06 13.56
C LYS A 17 -13.40 -24.14 12.34
N SER A 18 -14.03 -24.60 11.27
CA SER A 18 -14.29 -23.79 10.08
C SER A 18 -15.29 -22.66 10.33
N ALA A 19 -16.37 -22.94 11.10
CA ALA A 19 -17.36 -21.94 11.48
C ALA A 19 -16.78 -20.88 12.43
N GLU A 20 -16.02 -21.30 13.45
CA GLU A 20 -15.33 -20.39 14.37
C GLU A 20 -14.37 -19.47 13.61
N TYR A 21 -13.54 -20.03 12.73
CA TYR A 21 -12.60 -19.28 11.89
C TYR A 21 -13.29 -18.21 11.05
N THR A 22 -14.36 -18.59 10.36
CA THR A 22 -15.14 -17.68 9.51
C THR A 22 -15.76 -16.55 10.35
N ASN A 23 -16.32 -16.86 11.52
CA ASN A 23 -16.90 -15.87 12.41
C ASN A 23 -15.84 -14.88 12.93
N THR A 24 -14.68 -15.36 13.40
CA THR A 24 -13.59 -14.48 13.86
C THR A 24 -13.10 -13.58 12.73
N LEU A 25 -13.04 -14.08 11.50
CA LEU A 25 -12.64 -13.31 10.33
C LEU A 25 -13.61 -12.18 10.04
N LEU A 26 -14.92 -12.46 10.04
CA LEU A 26 -15.97 -11.46 9.85
C LEU A 26 -15.93 -10.38 10.92
N VAL A 27 -15.77 -10.77 12.19
CA VAL A 27 -15.65 -9.80 13.31
C VAL A 27 -14.44 -8.89 13.11
N CYS A 28 -13.27 -9.45 12.75
CA CYS A 28 -12.09 -8.63 12.47
C CYS A 28 -12.33 -7.66 11.31
N MET A 29 -12.94 -8.11 10.21
CA MET A 29 -13.24 -7.25 9.07
C MET A 29 -14.20 -6.10 9.43
N GLN A 30 -15.23 -6.38 10.24
CA GLN A 30 -16.16 -5.37 10.74
C GLN A 30 -15.44 -4.35 11.62
N GLN A 31 -14.60 -4.80 12.55
CA GLN A 31 -13.80 -3.93 13.42
C GLN A 31 -12.81 -3.08 12.62
N ILE A 32 -12.17 -3.62 11.59
CA ILE A 32 -11.27 -2.84 10.74
C ILE A 32 -12.05 -1.78 9.96
N SER A 33 -13.25 -2.12 9.48
CA SER A 33 -14.11 -1.20 8.72
C SER A 33 -14.59 -0.01 9.55
N SER A 34 -14.76 -0.18 10.86
CA SER A 34 -15.16 0.87 11.79
C SER A 34 -14.01 1.76 12.28
N LEU A 35 -12.75 1.46 11.95
CA LEU A 35 -11.63 2.32 12.31
C LEU A 35 -11.70 3.68 11.58
N PRO A 36 -11.23 4.77 12.21
CA PRO A 36 -11.07 6.04 11.52
C PRO A 36 -10.04 5.93 10.37
N PRO A 37 -9.98 6.93 9.47
CA PRO A 37 -9.00 6.96 8.39
C PRO A 37 -7.57 6.84 8.92
N SER A 38 -6.87 5.82 8.44
CA SER A 38 -5.54 5.48 8.93
C SER A 38 -4.84 4.49 8.00
N GLU A 39 -3.49 4.54 7.97
CA GLU A 39 -2.70 3.60 7.19
C GLU A 39 -2.77 2.18 7.76
N ILE A 40 -2.92 2.05 9.09
CA ILE A 40 -3.00 0.75 9.73
C ILE A 40 -4.18 -0.09 9.20
N LYS A 41 -5.28 0.56 8.75
CA LYS A 41 -6.42 -0.10 8.11
C LYS A 41 -5.99 -0.84 6.83
N TYR A 42 -5.10 -0.24 6.03
CA TYR A 42 -4.53 -0.87 4.84
C TYR A 42 -3.73 -2.14 5.19
N HIS A 43 -2.85 -2.06 6.18
CA HIS A 43 -2.03 -3.20 6.61
C HIS A 43 -2.85 -4.31 7.27
N LEU A 44 -3.86 -3.95 8.07
CA LEU A 44 -4.79 -4.88 8.69
C LEU A 44 -5.63 -5.62 7.65
N LEU A 45 -6.11 -4.95 6.60
CA LEU A 45 -6.85 -5.63 5.53
C LEU A 45 -5.96 -6.58 4.72
N LEU A 46 -4.71 -6.20 4.42
CA LEU A 46 -3.74 -7.14 3.82
C LEU A 46 -3.52 -8.36 4.73
N LEU A 47 -3.42 -8.13 6.04
CA LEU A 47 -3.22 -9.19 7.02
C LEU A 47 -4.40 -10.16 7.02
N ILE A 48 -5.64 -9.66 7.06
CA ILE A 48 -6.83 -10.51 7.02
C ILE A 48 -6.90 -11.30 5.71
N ASN A 49 -6.62 -10.67 4.56
CA ASN A 49 -6.60 -11.36 3.27
C ASN A 49 -5.55 -12.49 3.23
N THR A 50 -4.37 -12.25 3.82
CA THR A 50 -3.33 -13.28 3.97
C THR A 50 -3.80 -14.48 4.80
N LEU A 51 -4.52 -14.19 5.89
CA LEU A 51 -5.02 -15.23 6.80
C LEU A 51 -6.12 -16.05 6.14
N LYS A 52 -7.08 -15.37 5.48
CA LYS A 52 -8.27 -15.94 4.85
C LYS A 52 -7.97 -17.14 3.95
N GLU A 53 -6.92 -17.03 3.15
CA GLU A 53 -6.50 -18.07 2.20
C GLU A 53 -5.93 -19.33 2.88
N ASN A 54 -5.67 -19.31 4.19
CA ASN A 54 -4.91 -20.32 4.91
C ASN A 54 -5.60 -20.75 6.22
N ASN A 55 -6.75 -21.44 6.17
CA ASN A 55 -7.41 -21.94 7.38
C ASN A 55 -6.61 -23.09 8.06
N THR A 56 -5.95 -22.77 9.17
CA THR A 56 -5.15 -23.69 9.97
C THR A 56 -5.32 -23.37 11.45
N ALA A 57 -4.92 -24.26 12.34
CA ALA A 57 -4.92 -23.97 13.79
C ALA A 57 -4.06 -22.73 14.13
N PHE A 58 -2.93 -22.56 13.43
CA PHE A 58 -2.07 -21.38 13.59
C PHE A 58 -2.80 -20.09 13.20
N THR A 59 -3.43 -20.05 12.03
CA THR A 59 -4.10 -18.83 11.55
C THR A 59 -5.33 -18.49 12.38
N LEU A 60 -6.06 -19.50 12.89
CA LEU A 60 -7.14 -19.26 13.86
C LEU A 60 -6.62 -18.59 15.14
N THR A 61 -5.55 -19.13 15.74
CA THR A 61 -4.94 -18.53 16.94
C THR A 61 -4.44 -17.11 16.65
N PHE A 62 -3.76 -16.92 15.53
CA PHE A 62 -3.25 -15.61 15.14
C PHE A 62 -4.39 -14.60 14.91
N LEU A 63 -5.49 -15.02 14.28
CA LEU A 63 -6.66 -14.18 14.02
C LEU A 63 -7.36 -13.74 15.32
N LYS A 64 -7.46 -14.61 16.33
CA LYS A 64 -7.96 -14.24 17.66
C LYS A 64 -7.12 -13.15 18.33
N GLU A 65 -5.82 -13.17 18.10
CA GLU A 65 -4.89 -12.17 18.66
C GLU A 65 -4.94 -10.87 17.85
N VAL A 66 -5.22 -10.94 16.54
CA VAL A 66 -5.55 -9.76 15.74
C VAL A 66 -6.83 -9.11 16.26
N GLN A 67 -7.84 -9.90 16.59
CA GLN A 67 -9.08 -9.39 17.19
C GLN A 67 -8.81 -8.68 18.54
N GLN A 68 -7.98 -9.27 19.40
CA GLN A 68 -7.58 -8.60 20.64
C GLN A 68 -6.84 -7.29 20.38
N PHE A 69 -5.86 -7.29 19.48
CA PHE A 69 -5.16 -6.09 19.05
C PHE A 69 -6.14 -5.00 18.59
N LEU A 70 -7.12 -5.34 17.74
CA LEU A 70 -8.13 -4.41 17.23
C LEU A 70 -8.97 -3.78 18.34
N ASN A 71 -9.34 -4.55 19.38
CA ASN A 71 -10.10 -4.02 20.51
C ASN A 71 -9.34 -2.90 21.25
N TYR A 72 -8.04 -3.10 21.52
CA TYR A 72 -7.22 -2.10 22.19
C TYR A 72 -6.88 -0.93 21.27
N PHE A 73 -6.65 -1.22 19.99
CA PHE A 73 -6.38 -0.19 19.00
C PHE A 73 -7.58 0.72 18.79
N HIS A 74 -8.80 0.18 18.79
CA HIS A 74 -10.03 0.98 18.79
C HIS A 74 -10.11 1.94 19.98
N ARG A 75 -9.72 1.50 21.17
CA ARG A 75 -9.65 2.39 22.33
C ARG A 75 -8.65 3.53 22.10
N LEU A 76 -7.45 3.20 21.61
CA LEU A 76 -6.39 4.18 21.36
C LEU A 76 -6.82 5.27 20.35
N VAL A 77 -7.39 4.89 19.21
CA VAL A 77 -7.74 5.86 18.15
C VAL A 77 -8.91 6.77 18.49
N ASN A 78 -9.66 6.44 19.53
CA ASN A 78 -10.75 7.28 20.05
C ASN A 78 -10.29 8.23 21.18
N LEU A 79 -9.02 8.16 21.59
CA LEU A 79 -8.43 9.12 22.52
C LEU A 79 -7.91 10.33 21.76
N GLU A 80 -7.99 11.50 22.39
CA GLU A 80 -7.26 12.67 21.92
C GLU A 80 -5.74 12.40 21.96
N LEU A 81 -5.02 12.79 20.91
CA LEU A 81 -3.56 12.57 20.80
C LEU A 81 -2.73 13.57 21.64
N SER A 82 -3.35 14.20 22.64
CA SER A 82 -2.65 15.00 23.64
C SER A 82 -1.82 14.08 24.55
N PRO A 83 -0.59 14.47 24.96
CA PRO A 83 0.31 13.63 25.76
C PRO A 83 -0.21 13.50 27.21
N THR A 84 -1.27 12.72 27.38
CA THR A 84 -1.87 12.34 28.66
C THR A 84 -1.31 11.00 29.12
N GLU A 85 -1.35 10.74 30.43
CA GLU A 85 -1.00 9.41 30.96
C GLU A 85 -1.89 8.31 30.36
N GLU A 86 -3.16 8.60 30.09
CA GLU A 86 -4.10 7.66 29.46
C GLU A 86 -3.67 7.29 28.03
N LEU A 87 -3.23 8.26 27.22
CA LEU A 87 -2.73 7.99 25.88
C LEU A 87 -1.48 7.11 25.91
N GLN A 88 -0.55 7.39 26.84
CA GLN A 88 0.67 6.60 26.97
C GLN A 88 0.38 5.15 27.40
N ASP A 89 -0.55 4.94 28.34
CA ASP A 89 -0.97 3.60 28.77
C ASP A 89 -1.69 2.84 27.63
N ALA A 90 -2.55 3.52 26.88
CA ALA A 90 -3.20 2.94 25.71
C ALA A 90 -2.19 2.53 24.63
N LEU A 91 -1.21 3.39 24.33
CA LEU A 91 -0.11 3.09 23.40
C LEU A 91 0.73 1.90 23.86
N ALA A 92 1.12 1.87 25.15
CA ALA A 92 1.89 0.76 25.71
C ALA A 92 1.12 -0.57 25.64
N THR A 93 -0.19 -0.53 25.88
CA THR A 93 -1.07 -1.67 25.77
C THR A 93 -1.16 -2.16 24.32
N VAL A 94 -1.39 -1.27 23.36
CA VAL A 94 -1.40 -1.60 21.92
C VAL A 94 -0.07 -2.20 21.48
N LEU A 95 1.06 -1.62 21.92
CA LEU A 95 2.39 -2.13 21.60
C LEU A 95 2.61 -3.54 22.20
N THR A 96 2.11 -3.78 23.41
CA THR A 96 2.16 -5.11 24.05
C THR A 96 1.37 -6.14 23.24
N GLN A 97 0.19 -5.80 22.75
CA GLN A 97 -0.60 -6.70 21.89
C GLN A 97 0.09 -6.94 20.53
N TYR A 98 0.70 -5.90 19.95
CA TYR A 98 1.52 -6.05 18.75
C TYR A 98 2.71 -7.01 19.00
N GLN A 99 3.39 -6.91 20.14
CA GLN A 99 4.47 -7.81 20.50
C GLN A 99 4.00 -9.27 20.63
N ARG A 100 2.77 -9.51 21.10
CA ARG A 100 2.16 -10.86 21.12
C ARG A 100 1.94 -11.41 19.72
N LEU A 101 1.42 -10.61 18.79
CA LEU A 101 1.30 -11.00 17.38
C LEU A 101 2.66 -11.42 16.81
N ILE A 102 3.69 -10.62 17.07
CA ILE A 102 5.06 -10.93 16.65
C ILE A 102 5.59 -12.23 17.28
N ALA A 103 5.32 -12.46 18.57
CA ALA A 103 5.75 -13.67 19.27
C ALA A 103 5.12 -14.94 18.67
N ILE A 104 3.82 -14.90 18.35
CA ILE A 104 3.07 -16.04 17.80
C ILE A 104 3.60 -16.45 16.43
N THR A 105 3.93 -15.49 15.57
CA THR A 105 4.49 -15.81 14.25
C THR A 105 5.85 -16.51 14.32
N LYS A 106 6.51 -16.54 15.49
CA LYS A 106 7.91 -16.98 15.68
C LYS A 106 8.90 -16.32 14.72
N VAL A 107 8.49 -15.26 14.03
CA VAL A 107 9.30 -14.52 13.07
C VAL A 107 10.55 -13.98 13.76
N ASN A 108 10.51 -13.75 15.08
CA ASN A 108 11.63 -13.27 15.89
C ASN A 108 12.40 -14.33 16.71
N SER A 109 12.17 -15.64 16.49
CA SER A 109 13.00 -16.70 17.09
C SER A 109 14.49 -16.56 16.71
N MET A 110 15.41 -17.07 17.54
CA MET A 110 16.85 -16.99 17.30
C MET A 110 17.25 -17.63 15.96
N GLN A 111 16.69 -18.82 15.66
CA GLN A 111 16.88 -19.49 14.37
C GLN A 111 16.38 -18.62 13.20
N ALA A 112 15.19 -18.00 13.32
CA ALA A 112 14.69 -17.10 12.30
C ALA A 112 15.54 -15.82 12.17
N LYS A 113 16.14 -15.30 13.25
CA LYS A 113 17.10 -14.19 13.20
C LYS A 113 18.35 -14.57 12.42
N ILE A 114 18.94 -15.75 12.68
CA ILE A 114 20.13 -16.25 11.97
C ILE A 114 19.82 -16.44 10.48
N ILE A 115 18.75 -17.15 10.13
CA ILE A 115 18.34 -17.37 8.74
C ILE A 115 18.08 -16.03 8.03
N ARG A 116 17.40 -15.09 8.69
CA ARG A 116 17.19 -13.74 8.13
C ARG A 116 18.49 -12.99 7.93
N GLY A 117 19.45 -13.10 8.86
CA GLY A 117 20.78 -12.52 8.75
C GLY A 117 21.52 -13.05 7.52
N LEU A 118 21.58 -14.38 7.36
CA LEU A 118 22.21 -15.03 6.22
C LEU A 118 21.55 -14.64 4.89
N ILE A 119 20.21 -14.68 4.82
CA ILE A 119 19.46 -14.25 3.62
C ILE A 119 19.74 -12.78 3.32
N THR A 120 19.82 -11.92 4.33
CA THR A 120 20.07 -10.48 4.14
C THR A 120 21.49 -10.23 3.66
N LEU A 121 22.49 -10.94 4.21
CA LEU A 121 23.87 -10.86 3.75
C LEU A 121 23.99 -11.30 2.28
N GLY A 122 23.43 -12.47 1.94
CA GLY A 122 23.40 -12.97 0.57
C GLY A 122 22.64 -12.03 -0.38
N ALA A 123 21.53 -11.44 0.08
CA ALA A 123 20.79 -10.44 -0.65
C ALA A 123 21.59 -9.15 -0.90
N SER A 124 22.35 -8.67 0.08
CA SER A 124 23.20 -7.49 -0.08
C SER A 124 24.34 -7.75 -1.08
N ILE A 125 24.98 -8.92 -1.03
CA ILE A 125 26.01 -9.31 -1.99
C ILE A 125 25.41 -9.40 -3.40
N LEU A 126 24.25 -10.07 -3.55
CA LEU A 126 23.59 -10.20 -4.85
C LEU A 126 23.11 -8.83 -5.37
N ALA A 127 22.62 -7.95 -4.50
CA ALA A 127 22.25 -6.58 -4.84
C ALA A 127 23.45 -5.80 -5.39
N LEU A 128 24.62 -5.92 -4.77
CA LEU A 128 25.83 -5.29 -5.26
C LEU A 128 26.23 -5.81 -6.65
N VAL A 129 26.30 -7.13 -6.82
CA VAL A 129 26.70 -7.77 -8.08
C VAL A 129 25.70 -7.46 -9.21
N LEU A 130 24.40 -7.64 -8.97
CA LEU A 130 23.37 -7.35 -9.96
C LEU A 130 23.23 -5.86 -10.23
N GLY A 131 23.43 -5.01 -9.22
CA GLY A 131 23.49 -3.57 -9.39
C GLY A 131 24.59 -3.20 -10.38
N ILE A 132 25.85 -3.56 -10.10
CA ILE A 132 26.99 -3.24 -10.96
C ILE A 132 26.79 -3.76 -12.39
N THR A 133 26.44 -5.04 -12.54
CA THR A 133 26.28 -5.65 -13.87
C THR A 133 25.12 -5.02 -14.65
N SER A 134 23.98 -4.77 -14.02
CA SER A 134 22.84 -4.09 -14.65
C SER A 134 23.14 -2.64 -14.98
N GLY A 135 23.93 -1.95 -14.15
CA GLY A 135 24.43 -0.61 -14.40
C GLY A 135 25.29 -0.53 -15.66
N LEU A 136 26.22 -1.47 -15.84
CA LEU A 136 27.05 -1.57 -17.05
C LEU A 136 26.23 -1.89 -18.29
N ILE A 137 25.28 -2.84 -18.20
CA ILE A 137 24.37 -3.15 -19.32
C ILE A 137 23.52 -1.93 -19.67
N GLY A 138 22.95 -1.27 -18.65
CA GLY A 138 22.14 -0.08 -18.81
C GLY A 138 22.92 1.08 -19.44
N SER A 139 24.17 1.27 -19.05
CA SER A 139 25.02 2.35 -19.58
C SER A 139 25.37 2.12 -21.05
N ILE A 140 25.74 0.90 -21.45
CA ILE A 140 25.98 0.52 -22.85
C ILE A 140 24.71 0.69 -23.68
N ALA A 141 23.58 0.18 -23.21
CA ALA A 141 22.29 0.30 -23.89
C ALA A 141 21.86 1.78 -24.02
N GLY A 142 22.05 2.58 -22.97
CA GLY A 142 21.79 4.01 -22.96
C GLY A 142 22.65 4.75 -23.98
N PHE A 143 23.95 4.46 -24.04
CA PHE A 143 24.87 5.07 -25.00
C PHE A 143 24.48 4.74 -26.45
N ALA A 144 24.24 3.46 -26.75
CA ALA A 144 23.82 3.02 -28.08
C ALA A 144 22.50 3.67 -28.51
N ARG A 145 21.53 3.77 -27.58
CA ARG A 145 20.25 4.46 -27.82
C ARG A 145 20.46 5.96 -28.06
N GLY A 146 21.38 6.59 -27.33
CA GLY A 146 21.72 8.00 -27.50
C GLY A 146 22.27 8.28 -28.90
N LEU A 147 23.20 7.44 -29.36
CA LEU A 147 23.73 7.49 -30.73
C LEU A 147 22.63 7.29 -31.78
N TRP A 148 21.80 6.24 -31.62
CA TRP A 148 20.77 5.88 -32.60
C TRP A 148 19.68 6.94 -32.77
N ASN A 149 19.30 7.60 -31.67
CA ASN A 149 18.25 8.62 -31.69
C ASN A 149 18.79 10.05 -31.80
N PHE A 150 20.07 10.24 -32.13
CA PHE A 150 20.73 11.55 -32.21
C PHE A 150 20.54 12.43 -30.96
N HIS A 151 20.45 11.81 -29.78
CA HIS A 151 20.44 12.49 -28.48
C HIS A 151 21.86 12.54 -27.91
N ASN A 152 22.07 13.31 -26.84
CA ASN A 152 23.36 13.30 -26.15
C ASN A 152 23.67 11.88 -25.61
N PRO A 153 24.71 11.19 -26.14
CA PRO A 153 25.01 9.81 -25.79
C PRO A 153 25.53 9.66 -24.36
N PHE A 154 26.21 10.67 -23.82
CA PHE A 154 26.71 10.64 -22.45
C PHE A 154 25.60 10.85 -21.42
N SER A 155 24.62 11.70 -21.72
CA SER A 155 23.41 11.83 -20.90
C SER A 155 22.63 10.51 -20.88
N SER A 156 22.43 9.90 -22.05
CA SER A 156 21.74 8.61 -22.17
C SER A 156 22.50 7.47 -21.48
N PHE A 157 23.83 7.46 -21.55
CA PHE A 157 24.70 6.56 -20.79
C PHE A 157 24.50 6.72 -19.28
N ALA A 158 24.51 7.95 -18.76
CA ALA A 158 24.35 8.21 -17.33
C ALA A 158 22.96 7.78 -16.83
N ILE A 159 21.90 8.08 -17.57
CA ILE A 159 20.54 7.64 -17.27
C ILE A 159 20.46 6.11 -17.23
N GLY A 160 21.06 5.45 -18.22
CA GLY A 160 21.14 4.00 -18.30
C GLY A 160 21.89 3.37 -17.14
N LEU A 161 23.04 3.96 -16.75
CA LEU A 161 23.85 3.53 -15.61
C LEU A 161 23.05 3.61 -14.30
N VAL A 162 22.49 4.78 -13.98
CA VAL A 162 21.76 4.99 -12.73
C VAL A 162 20.52 4.08 -12.66
N THR A 163 19.75 4.00 -13.74
CA THR A 163 18.55 3.16 -13.79
C THR A 163 18.91 1.67 -13.65
N GLY A 164 19.96 1.22 -14.34
CA GLY A 164 20.46 -0.15 -14.28
C GLY A 164 20.96 -0.51 -12.87
N LEU A 165 21.75 0.35 -12.24
CA LEU A 165 22.24 0.17 -10.86
C LEU A 165 21.06 0.00 -9.89
N LEU A 166 20.08 0.92 -9.93
CA LEU A 166 18.95 0.92 -8.99
C LEU A 166 18.04 -0.30 -9.17
N LEU A 167 17.68 -0.65 -10.41
CA LEU A 167 16.84 -1.81 -10.69
C LEU A 167 17.56 -3.13 -10.35
N GLY A 168 18.83 -3.26 -10.77
CA GLY A 168 19.65 -4.44 -10.50
C GLY A 168 19.84 -4.67 -9.00
N ALA A 169 20.18 -3.62 -8.24
CA ALA A 169 20.31 -3.70 -6.79
C ALA A 169 18.99 -4.05 -6.10
N THR A 170 17.88 -3.42 -6.53
CA THR A 170 16.56 -3.69 -5.97
C THR A 170 16.13 -5.15 -6.20
N PHE A 171 16.33 -5.68 -7.42
CA PHE A 171 16.01 -7.07 -7.72
C PHE A 171 16.94 -8.03 -6.99
N GLY A 172 18.25 -7.79 -6.98
CA GLY A 172 19.22 -8.63 -6.27
C GLY A 172 18.98 -8.70 -4.76
N PHE A 173 18.54 -7.62 -4.14
CA PHE A 173 18.20 -7.62 -2.72
C PHE A 173 16.93 -8.42 -2.38
N ARG A 174 16.03 -8.59 -3.37
CA ARG A 174 14.71 -9.19 -3.16
C ARG A 174 14.65 -10.65 -3.57
N ILE A 175 15.36 -11.06 -4.62
CA ILE A 175 15.35 -12.43 -5.14
C ILE A 175 15.61 -13.45 -4.01
N PRO A 176 16.65 -13.32 -3.16
CA PRO A 176 16.90 -14.31 -2.11
C PRO A 176 15.77 -14.34 -1.07
N LYS A 177 15.18 -13.19 -0.76
CA LYS A 177 14.02 -13.13 0.15
C LYS A 177 12.80 -13.80 -0.44
N LYS A 178 12.58 -13.73 -1.76
CA LYS A 178 11.47 -14.41 -2.44
C LYS A 178 11.70 -15.93 -2.53
N LEU A 179 12.93 -16.36 -2.81
CA LEU A 179 13.28 -17.77 -2.99
C LEU A 179 13.35 -18.56 -1.67
N PHE A 180 13.92 -17.96 -0.62
CA PHE A 180 14.23 -18.67 0.63
C PHE A 180 13.24 -18.41 1.77
N LYS A 181 12.29 -17.48 1.62
CA LYS A 181 11.26 -17.24 2.63
C LYS A 181 9.90 -17.71 2.13
N ASN A 182 9.19 -18.42 3.01
CA ASN A 182 7.80 -18.78 2.81
C ASN A 182 6.94 -17.52 2.56
N GLU A 183 6.07 -17.60 1.55
CA GLU A 183 5.24 -16.49 1.08
C GLU A 183 4.30 -15.95 2.16
N PHE A 184 3.57 -16.84 2.82
CA PHE A 184 2.64 -16.50 3.89
C PHE A 184 3.36 -15.73 5.02
N PHE A 185 4.51 -16.22 5.50
CA PHE A 185 5.27 -15.49 6.52
C PHE A 185 5.87 -14.16 6.04
N ARG A 186 6.21 -14.04 4.75
CA ARG A 186 6.67 -12.78 4.16
C ARG A 186 5.54 -11.73 4.15
N GLN A 187 4.32 -12.17 3.81
CA GLN A 187 3.12 -11.34 3.84
C GLN A 187 2.77 -10.91 5.26
N LEU A 188 2.73 -11.84 6.22
CA LEU A 188 2.53 -11.52 7.63
C LEU A 188 3.55 -10.50 8.13
N LYS A 189 4.84 -10.70 7.82
CA LYS A 189 5.89 -9.78 8.22
C LYS A 189 5.70 -8.39 7.61
N PHE A 190 5.33 -8.31 6.33
CA PHE A 190 5.08 -7.02 5.68
C PHE A 190 3.98 -6.24 6.41
N CYS A 191 2.84 -6.88 6.70
CA CYS A 191 1.74 -6.23 7.40
C CYS A 191 2.13 -5.81 8.81
N LEU A 192 2.81 -6.68 9.56
CA LEU A 192 3.23 -6.40 10.93
C LEU A 192 4.27 -5.27 10.99
N ASP A 193 5.24 -5.25 10.07
CA ASP A 193 6.23 -4.15 9.98
C ASP A 193 5.51 -2.82 9.67
N GLY A 194 4.52 -2.82 8.76
CA GLY A 194 3.71 -1.64 8.44
C GLY A 194 2.85 -1.16 9.62
N MET A 195 2.22 -2.07 10.36
CA MET A 195 1.49 -1.75 11.60
C MET A 195 2.42 -1.13 12.65
N TYR A 196 3.64 -1.65 12.80
CA TYR A 196 4.62 -1.11 13.73
C TYR A 196 5.07 0.30 13.36
N GLU A 197 5.36 0.56 12.08
CA GLU A 197 5.73 1.91 11.62
C GLU A 197 4.61 2.92 11.92
N CYS A 198 3.34 2.52 11.82
CA CYS A 198 2.20 3.35 12.21
C CYS A 198 2.19 3.65 13.73
N ILE A 199 2.31 2.62 14.56
CA ILE A 199 2.29 2.74 16.04
C ILE A 199 3.49 3.55 16.53
N GLU A 200 4.68 3.31 15.98
CA GLU A 200 5.90 4.05 16.30
C GLU A 200 5.76 5.53 15.95
N SER A 201 5.16 5.85 14.81
CA SER A 201 4.91 7.25 14.40
C SER A 201 3.94 7.97 15.34
N MET A 202 2.92 7.26 15.87
CA MET A 202 2.03 7.78 16.91
C MET A 202 2.78 8.02 18.22
N GLN A 203 3.61 7.06 18.65
CA GLN A 203 4.40 7.17 19.89
C GLN A 203 5.41 8.32 19.86
N GLN A 204 5.97 8.62 18.69
CA GLN A 204 6.92 9.71 18.50
C GLN A 204 6.24 11.09 18.36
N ASN A 205 4.91 11.18 18.56
CA ASN A 205 4.10 12.39 18.38
C ASN A 205 4.33 13.08 17.02
N LYS A 206 4.63 12.29 15.98
CA LYS A 206 4.86 12.84 14.63
C LYS A 206 3.57 13.20 13.91
N MET A 207 2.43 12.65 14.33
CA MET A 207 1.16 12.79 13.64
C MET A 207 0.11 13.40 14.55
N TRP A 208 -0.59 14.41 14.05
CA TRP A 208 -1.85 14.89 14.62
C TRP A 208 -2.98 13.88 14.39
N SER A 209 -4.08 14.10 15.10
CA SER A 209 -5.31 13.33 14.91
C SER A 209 -5.87 13.62 13.52
N ILE A 210 -6.61 12.66 12.98
CA ILE A 210 -7.22 12.85 11.66
C ILE A 210 -8.20 14.02 11.65
N ASP A 211 -8.87 14.30 12.77
CA ASP A 211 -9.82 15.40 12.89
C ASP A 211 -9.12 16.76 12.88
N GLU A 212 -7.93 16.89 13.48
CA GLU A 212 -7.12 18.10 13.35
C GLU A 212 -6.72 18.37 11.89
N TYR A 213 -6.26 17.35 11.15
CA TYR A 213 -5.99 17.47 9.72
C TYR A 213 -7.24 17.81 8.91
N LYS A 214 -8.42 17.28 9.29
CA LYS A 214 -9.69 17.63 8.63
C LYS A 214 -10.01 19.11 8.79
N GLU A 215 -9.85 19.66 9.99
CA GLU A 215 -10.09 21.09 10.22
C GLU A 215 -9.12 21.98 9.44
N GLU A 216 -7.83 21.65 9.40
CA GLU A 216 -6.85 22.36 8.57
C GLU A 216 -7.24 22.33 7.09
N VAL A 217 -7.59 21.15 6.56
CA VAL A 217 -8.03 20.98 5.18
C VAL A 217 -9.30 21.78 4.90
N LYS A 218 -10.28 21.79 5.80
CA LYS A 218 -11.52 22.56 5.62
C LYS A 218 -11.22 24.06 5.52
N GLN A 219 -10.37 24.58 6.41
CA GLN A 219 -9.97 25.99 6.39
C GLN A 219 -9.22 26.35 5.10
N ARG A 220 -8.30 25.48 4.66
CA ARG A 220 -7.59 25.64 3.39
C ARG A 220 -8.53 25.63 2.19
N LEU A 221 -9.46 24.68 2.12
CA LEU A 221 -10.45 24.63 1.04
C LEU A 221 -11.34 25.87 1.02
N LEU A 222 -11.86 26.28 2.18
CA LEU A 222 -12.67 27.49 2.33
C LEU A 222 -11.94 28.72 1.78
N THR A 223 -10.66 28.87 2.13
CA THR A 223 -9.83 30.00 1.71
C THR A 223 -9.47 29.94 0.22
N ASP A 224 -8.88 28.82 -0.22
CA ASP A 224 -8.22 28.71 -1.52
C ASP A 224 -9.19 28.41 -2.67
N TYR A 225 -10.27 27.68 -2.40
CA TYR A 225 -11.22 27.21 -3.42
C TYR A 225 -12.58 27.92 -3.33
N PHE A 226 -13.02 28.30 -2.14
CA PHE A 226 -14.33 28.95 -1.93
C PHE A 226 -14.23 30.44 -1.59
N LYS A 227 -13.01 31.01 -1.55
CA LYS A 227 -12.78 32.46 -1.30
C LYS A 227 -13.48 32.99 -0.04
N ASN A 228 -13.49 32.18 1.02
CA ASN A 228 -14.18 32.42 2.29
C ASN A 228 -15.73 32.47 2.20
N ASP A 229 -16.33 31.94 1.14
CA ASP A 229 -17.79 31.73 1.07
C ASP A 229 -18.20 30.47 1.84
N GLU A 230 -18.60 30.66 3.10
CA GLU A 230 -19.06 29.58 3.97
C GLU A 230 -20.31 28.86 3.46
N ILE A 231 -21.19 29.55 2.72
CA ILE A 231 -22.44 28.98 2.22
C ILE A 231 -22.12 28.02 1.07
N ALA A 232 -21.30 28.45 0.12
CA ALA A 232 -20.83 27.61 -0.98
C ALA A 232 -20.04 26.42 -0.45
N PHE A 233 -19.16 26.64 0.53
CA PHE A 233 -18.38 25.57 1.16
C PHE A 233 -19.28 24.55 1.87
N LYS A 234 -20.25 24.99 2.67
CA LYS A 234 -21.21 24.09 3.32
C LYS A 234 -22.03 23.28 2.31
N LYS A 235 -22.41 23.89 1.18
CA LYS A 235 -23.09 23.20 0.08
C LYS A 235 -22.19 22.14 -0.55
N PHE A 236 -20.89 22.43 -0.72
CA PHE A 236 -19.91 21.46 -1.18
C PHE A 236 -19.79 20.27 -0.22
N LEU A 237 -19.64 20.51 1.08
CA LEU A 237 -19.55 19.45 2.09
C LEU A 237 -20.77 18.53 2.08
N GLN A 238 -21.96 19.12 1.95
CA GLN A 238 -23.24 18.38 1.90
C GLN A 238 -23.48 17.67 0.57
N ASN A 239 -22.80 18.07 -0.50
CA ASN A 239 -22.94 17.43 -1.81
C ASN A 239 -22.48 15.98 -1.74
N GLN A 240 -23.35 15.04 -2.14
CA GLN A 240 -23.08 13.60 -2.14
C GLN A 240 -22.50 13.09 -3.48
N SER A 241 -22.29 13.99 -4.44
CA SER A 241 -22.00 13.64 -5.83
C SER A 241 -20.80 14.42 -6.39
N ILE A 242 -19.72 14.53 -5.62
CA ILE A 242 -18.44 15.06 -6.09
C ILE A 242 -17.69 13.96 -6.84
N THR A 243 -17.28 14.25 -8.08
CA THR A 243 -16.52 13.31 -8.90
C THR A 243 -15.02 13.53 -8.72
N TYR A 244 -14.26 12.45 -8.56
CA TYR A 244 -12.81 12.46 -8.65
C TYR A 244 -12.32 11.35 -9.58
N GLU A 245 -11.11 11.53 -10.10
CA GLU A 245 -10.47 10.61 -11.03
C GLU A 245 -9.28 9.92 -10.34
N ILE A 246 -9.12 8.61 -10.56
CA ILE A 246 -7.87 7.90 -10.24
C ILE A 246 -7.20 7.61 -11.57
N ASN A 247 -6.05 8.24 -11.79
CA ASN A 247 -5.40 8.27 -13.08
C ASN A 247 -4.00 7.71 -13.01
N THR A 248 -3.49 7.34 -14.18
CA THR A 248 -2.08 7.02 -14.34
C THR A 248 -1.44 7.81 -15.48
N LEU A 249 -0.16 8.09 -15.32
CA LEU A 249 0.75 8.53 -16.37
C LEU A 249 1.87 7.50 -16.51
N ARG A 250 2.39 7.29 -17.72
CA ARG A 250 3.57 6.44 -17.90
C ARG A 250 4.73 6.97 -17.05
N ALA A 251 5.36 6.12 -16.25
CA ALA A 251 6.41 6.58 -15.34
C ALA A 251 7.66 7.04 -16.12
N ARG A 252 8.18 8.22 -15.75
CA ARG A 252 9.45 8.78 -16.27
C ARG A 252 10.60 8.63 -15.27
N PHE A 253 10.30 8.45 -13.98
CA PHE A 253 11.31 8.36 -12.92
C PHE A 253 12.32 9.53 -13.00
N ILE A 254 13.59 9.27 -13.27
CA ILE A 254 14.64 10.30 -13.37
C ILE A 254 14.77 10.96 -14.77
N SER A 255 14.09 10.46 -15.80
CA SER A 255 14.22 11.00 -17.16
C SER A 255 13.01 10.70 -18.06
N PRO A 256 12.53 11.67 -18.87
CA PRO A 256 11.52 11.40 -19.91
C PRO A 256 11.86 10.26 -20.86
N SER A 257 13.15 9.96 -21.07
CA SER A 257 13.58 8.84 -21.93
C SER A 257 13.20 7.45 -21.40
N LEU A 258 12.82 7.33 -20.12
CA LEU A 258 12.41 6.08 -19.46
C LEU A 258 10.90 5.85 -19.54
N GLU A 259 10.16 6.74 -20.19
CA GLU A 259 8.72 6.60 -20.38
C GLU A 259 8.39 5.26 -21.09
N GLY A 260 7.48 4.49 -20.50
CA GLY A 260 7.06 3.18 -21.02
C GLY A 260 7.98 2.01 -20.65
N TYR A 261 9.00 2.22 -19.81
CA TYR A 261 9.83 1.13 -19.25
C TYR A 261 9.42 0.77 -17.81
N LEU A 262 9.14 1.77 -16.97
CA LEU A 262 9.05 1.60 -15.51
C LEU A 262 7.61 1.39 -15.00
N GLY A 263 6.67 1.13 -15.90
CA GLY A 263 5.24 1.04 -15.59
C GLY A 263 4.58 2.40 -15.51
N GLN A 264 3.73 2.58 -14.51
CA GLN A 264 2.77 3.67 -14.41
C GLN A 264 2.91 4.41 -13.07
N HIS A 265 2.82 5.74 -13.11
CA HIS A 265 2.67 6.61 -11.95
C HIS A 265 1.18 6.85 -11.68
N ALA A 266 0.70 6.45 -10.51
CA ALA A 266 -0.71 6.59 -10.12
C ALA A 266 -0.92 7.80 -9.21
N PHE A 267 -2.04 8.51 -9.41
CA PHE A 267 -2.44 9.68 -8.63
C PHE A 267 -3.96 9.82 -8.61
N ILE A 268 -4.47 10.57 -7.64
CA ILE A 268 -5.88 10.96 -7.57
C ILE A 268 -5.99 12.43 -7.96
N LYS A 269 -6.95 12.76 -8.82
CA LYS A 269 -7.25 14.12 -9.27
C LYS A 269 -8.67 14.48 -8.86
N ILE A 270 -8.81 15.57 -8.10
CA ILE A 270 -10.09 16.06 -7.59
C ILE A 270 -10.35 17.43 -8.22
N ILE A 271 -11.52 17.58 -8.84
CA ILE A 271 -11.97 18.83 -9.43
C ILE A 271 -13.10 19.34 -8.54
N ILE A 272 -12.85 20.41 -7.78
CA ILE A 272 -13.87 21.05 -6.94
C ILE A 272 -14.68 22.05 -7.77
N GLU A 273 -13.99 22.88 -8.56
CA GLU A 273 -14.59 23.79 -9.53
C GLU A 273 -13.83 23.69 -10.86
N GLU A 274 -14.53 23.74 -11.99
CA GLU A 274 -13.92 23.59 -13.33
C GLU A 274 -12.83 24.64 -13.64
N GLN A 275 -12.94 25.83 -13.03
CA GLN A 275 -12.05 26.96 -13.27
C GLN A 275 -10.85 26.99 -12.31
N SER A 276 -10.86 26.15 -11.27
CA SER A 276 -9.81 26.08 -10.26
C SER A 276 -8.82 24.97 -10.60
N PRO A 277 -7.53 25.12 -10.24
CA PRO A 277 -6.56 24.04 -10.45
C PRO A 277 -7.03 22.79 -9.71
N PRO A 278 -6.89 21.59 -10.30
CA PRO A 278 -7.30 20.37 -9.63
C PRO A 278 -6.39 20.10 -8.43
N LEU A 279 -6.98 19.55 -7.37
CA LEU A 279 -6.22 19.00 -6.26
C LEU A 279 -5.68 17.62 -6.65
N ILE A 280 -4.39 17.40 -6.37
CA ILE A 280 -3.70 16.14 -6.72
C ILE A 280 -3.22 15.46 -5.45
N LEU A 281 -3.62 14.20 -5.24
CA LEU A 281 -3.09 13.34 -4.19
C LEU A 281 -2.16 12.33 -4.84
N GLU A 282 -0.86 12.45 -4.56
CA GLU A 282 0.13 11.57 -5.16
C GLU A 282 1.36 11.36 -4.29
N PHE A 283 2.13 10.33 -4.66
CA PHE A 283 3.43 10.03 -4.08
C PHE A 283 4.52 10.31 -5.12
N SER A 284 4.99 11.54 -5.17
CA SER A 284 6.00 12.01 -6.12
C SER A 284 6.86 13.13 -5.51
N THR A 285 8.08 13.28 -6.04
CA THR A 285 8.99 14.38 -5.66
C THR A 285 8.58 15.73 -6.28
N ALA A 286 7.71 15.70 -7.28
CA ALA A 286 7.19 16.88 -7.98
C ALA A 286 5.78 16.57 -8.50
N GLN A 287 4.96 17.62 -8.64
CA GLN A 287 3.61 17.46 -9.15
C GLN A 287 3.57 16.83 -10.55
N SER A 288 2.60 15.95 -10.77
CA SER A 288 2.36 15.34 -12.07
C SER A 288 2.06 16.38 -13.15
N ASP A 289 2.73 16.26 -14.30
CA ASP A 289 2.42 17.07 -15.48
C ASP A 289 1.11 16.61 -16.12
N LEU A 290 0.02 17.27 -15.75
CA LEU A 290 -1.35 16.98 -16.20
C LEU A 290 -1.58 17.29 -17.69
N LYS A 291 -0.62 17.91 -18.39
CA LYS A 291 -0.69 18.07 -19.85
C LYS A 291 -0.38 16.76 -20.59
N ARG A 292 0.21 15.79 -19.90
CA ARG A 292 0.53 14.48 -20.46
C ARG A 292 -0.73 13.62 -20.61
N PRO A 293 -0.78 12.76 -21.63
CA PRO A 293 -1.93 11.88 -21.82
C PRO A 293 -2.05 10.88 -20.68
N ILE A 294 -3.25 10.81 -20.09
CA ILE A 294 -3.62 9.78 -19.12
C ILE A 294 -3.58 8.41 -19.80
N SER A 295 -2.85 7.46 -19.22
CA SER A 295 -2.70 6.10 -19.76
C SER A 295 -3.82 5.15 -19.33
N GLN A 296 -4.31 5.31 -18.10
CA GLN A 296 -5.45 4.60 -17.52
C GLN A 296 -6.19 5.57 -16.59
N GLY A 297 -7.50 5.46 -16.50
CA GLY A 297 -8.32 6.26 -15.60
C GLY A 297 -9.55 5.50 -15.14
N GLU A 298 -9.97 5.74 -13.90
CA GLU A 298 -11.30 5.42 -13.39
C GLU A 298 -11.90 6.66 -12.70
N HIS A 299 -13.22 6.73 -12.62
CA HIS A 299 -13.95 7.84 -12.03
C HIS A 299 -14.79 7.33 -10.86
N ARG A 300 -14.88 8.12 -9.79
CA ARG A 300 -15.65 7.79 -8.60
C ARG A 300 -16.42 8.98 -8.11
N ILE A 301 -17.52 8.70 -7.43
CA ILE A 301 -18.45 9.70 -6.91
C ILE A 301 -18.50 9.52 -5.38
N VAL A 302 -18.24 10.59 -4.65
CA VAL A 302 -18.27 10.63 -3.18
C VAL A 302 -18.82 11.95 -2.67
N SER A 303 -19.03 12.06 -1.36
CA SER A 303 -19.42 13.32 -0.73
C SER A 303 -18.28 14.31 -0.60
N GLY A 304 -18.59 15.60 -0.47
CA GLY A 304 -17.59 16.65 -0.15
C GLY A 304 -16.85 16.36 1.16
N GLU A 305 -17.55 15.88 2.18
CA GLU A 305 -16.91 15.40 3.43
C GLU A 305 -15.90 14.27 3.20
N LYS A 306 -16.20 13.35 2.27
CA LYS A 306 -15.24 12.28 1.91
C LYS A 306 -14.01 12.84 1.20
N ILE A 307 -14.15 13.89 0.39
CA ILE A 307 -13.02 14.59 -0.22
C ILE A 307 -12.13 15.23 0.85
N VAL A 308 -12.72 15.90 1.84
CA VAL A 308 -11.98 16.45 3.01
C VAL A 308 -11.22 15.33 3.72
N GLU A 309 -11.86 14.19 3.94
CA GLU A 309 -11.24 13.04 4.59
C GLU A 309 -10.06 12.46 3.79
N MET A 310 -10.18 12.36 2.46
CA MET A 310 -9.09 11.93 1.58
C MET A 310 -7.91 12.91 1.60
N LEU A 311 -8.18 14.21 1.56
CA LEU A 311 -7.17 15.26 1.65
C LEU A 311 -6.46 15.24 3.01
N ALA A 312 -7.21 15.17 4.11
CA ALA A 312 -6.66 15.12 5.46
C ALA A 312 -5.75 13.90 5.65
N PHE A 313 -6.21 12.73 5.17
CA PHE A 313 -5.41 11.52 5.25
C PHE A 313 -4.18 11.55 4.33
N HIS A 314 -4.25 12.26 3.20
CA HIS A 314 -3.09 12.52 2.35
C HIS A 314 -2.02 13.36 3.07
N GLU A 315 -2.41 14.46 3.73
CA GLU A 315 -1.49 15.28 4.52
C GLU A 315 -0.83 14.44 5.62
N GLN A 316 -1.62 13.65 6.36
CA GLN A 316 -1.09 12.75 7.38
C GLN A 316 -0.10 11.73 6.79
N LEU A 317 -0.42 11.12 5.65
CA LEU A 317 0.49 10.19 4.97
C LEU A 317 1.77 10.89 4.48
N GLN A 318 1.74 12.16 4.10
CA GLN A 318 2.95 12.89 3.69
C GLN A 318 3.93 13.06 4.86
N VAL A 319 3.48 13.06 6.11
CA VAL A 319 4.39 13.11 7.27
C VAL A 319 5.26 11.86 7.37
N THR A 320 4.70 10.67 7.10
CA THR A 320 5.42 9.38 7.20
C THR A 320 5.98 8.90 5.85
N HIS A 321 5.41 9.37 4.75
CA HIS A 321 5.69 8.96 3.38
C HIS A 321 5.97 10.14 2.45
N ALA A 322 6.54 11.24 2.94
CA ALA A 322 7.04 12.30 2.05
C ALA A 322 7.95 11.68 0.98
N CYS A 323 7.59 11.89 -0.29
CA CYS A 323 8.35 11.34 -1.41
C CYS A 323 9.60 12.19 -1.65
N THR A 324 10.61 12.02 -0.80
CA THR A 324 11.93 12.62 -0.95
C THR A 324 12.87 11.69 -1.71
N VAL A 325 13.99 12.22 -2.23
CA VAL A 325 15.02 11.39 -2.87
C VAL A 325 15.54 10.32 -1.89
N ASP A 326 15.78 10.69 -0.64
CA ASP A 326 16.20 9.75 0.41
C ASP A 326 15.15 8.68 0.66
N TYR A 327 13.87 9.05 0.71
CA TYR A 327 12.78 8.09 0.84
C TYR A 327 12.76 7.13 -0.36
N MET A 328 12.90 7.66 -1.58
CA MET A 328 12.92 6.84 -2.79
C MET A 328 14.07 5.84 -2.80
N VAL A 329 15.26 6.23 -2.33
CA VAL A 329 16.43 5.34 -2.30
C VAL A 329 16.32 4.30 -1.18
N LEU A 330 15.84 4.69 0.01
CA LEU A 330 15.89 3.85 1.21
C LEU A 330 14.62 3.03 1.45
N LYS A 331 13.45 3.56 1.07
CA LYS A 331 12.13 3.00 1.44
C LYS A 331 11.25 2.64 0.25
N MET A 332 11.35 3.36 -0.87
CA MET A 332 10.50 3.06 -2.03
C MET A 332 10.82 1.67 -2.57
N LYS A 333 9.77 0.89 -2.70
CA LYS A 333 9.86 -0.49 -3.11
C LYS A 333 8.71 -0.77 -4.08
N PRO A 334 8.99 -0.97 -5.38
CA PRO A 334 7.97 -1.37 -6.34
C PRO A 334 7.16 -2.57 -5.83
N GLY A 335 5.84 -2.46 -5.84
CA GLY A 335 4.92 -3.48 -5.33
C GLY A 335 4.64 -3.48 -3.84
N GLU A 336 5.34 -2.65 -3.07
CA GLU A 336 5.24 -2.56 -1.60
C GLU A 336 4.87 -1.12 -1.20
N ASN A 337 5.82 -0.20 -1.34
CA ASN A 337 5.71 1.22 -1.07
C ASN A 337 6.03 1.97 -2.36
N ASP A 338 5.05 2.08 -3.24
CA ASP A 338 5.10 2.82 -4.49
C ASP A 338 3.84 3.68 -4.69
N CYS A 339 3.76 4.44 -5.78
CA CYS A 339 2.64 5.35 -6.02
C CYS A 339 1.28 4.64 -6.11
N LEU A 340 1.21 3.41 -6.66
CA LEU A 340 -0.05 2.67 -6.68
C LEU A 340 -0.44 2.17 -5.27
N SER A 341 0.52 1.66 -4.50
CA SER A 341 0.28 1.31 -3.10
C SER A 341 -0.17 2.54 -2.30
N TYR A 342 0.39 3.71 -2.56
CA TYR A 342 0.01 4.97 -1.91
C TYR A 342 -1.44 5.37 -2.23
N VAL A 343 -1.85 5.30 -3.50
CA VAL A 343 -3.26 5.50 -3.89
C VAL A 343 -4.17 4.50 -3.18
N ASN A 344 -3.78 3.22 -3.13
CA ASN A 344 -4.57 2.23 -2.40
C ASN A 344 -4.58 2.47 -0.88
N LYS A 345 -3.51 2.97 -0.27
CA LYS A 345 -3.52 3.40 1.13
C LYS A 345 -4.57 4.48 1.34
N LEU A 346 -4.60 5.52 0.50
CA LEU A 346 -5.61 6.58 0.57
C LEU A 346 -7.04 6.05 0.46
N LEU A 347 -7.31 5.23 -0.57
CA LEU A 347 -8.64 4.68 -0.81
C LEU A 347 -9.08 3.76 0.34
N ILE A 348 -8.27 2.77 0.68
CA ILE A 348 -8.59 1.80 1.73
C ILE A 348 -8.66 2.46 3.11
N GLY A 349 -7.72 3.36 3.42
CA GLY A 349 -7.69 4.11 4.67
C GLY A 349 -8.98 4.89 4.88
N THR A 350 -9.50 5.53 3.83
CA THR A 350 -10.77 6.29 3.84
C THR A 350 -12.02 5.43 3.58
N SER A 351 -11.90 4.11 3.73
CA SER A 351 -12.99 3.13 3.57
C SER A 351 -13.62 3.11 2.17
N GLN A 352 -12.81 3.24 1.13
CA GLN A 352 -13.21 3.12 -0.27
C GLN A 352 -12.62 1.84 -0.89
N GLN A 353 -13.17 1.43 -2.04
CA GLN A 353 -12.67 0.26 -2.76
C GLN A 353 -11.24 0.47 -3.29
N ALA A 354 -10.46 -0.59 -3.48
CA ALA A 354 -9.14 -0.46 -4.09
C ALA A 354 -9.24 -0.01 -5.55
N THR A 355 -8.18 0.59 -6.09
CA THR A 355 -8.19 1.04 -7.50
C THR A 355 -8.11 -0.13 -8.48
N ILE A 356 -8.74 0.03 -9.65
CA ILE A 356 -8.64 -0.91 -10.77
C ILE A 356 -7.46 -0.62 -11.71
N VAL A 357 -6.84 0.56 -11.60
CA VAL A 357 -5.68 0.92 -12.44
C VAL A 357 -4.47 0.07 -12.08
N LYS A 358 -3.59 -0.16 -13.06
CA LYS A 358 -2.49 -1.13 -12.91
C LYS A 358 -1.12 -0.49 -12.92
N ARG A 359 -0.17 -1.07 -12.18
CA ARG A 359 1.27 -0.70 -12.22
C ARG A 359 1.86 -0.87 -13.60
N PHE A 360 1.40 -1.92 -14.30
CA PHE A 360 1.75 -2.24 -15.67
C PHE A 360 0.47 -2.53 -16.45
N ASP A 361 0.22 -1.77 -17.52
CA ASP A 361 -1.00 -1.90 -18.34
C ASP A 361 -0.79 -2.80 -19.57
N GLY A 362 0.44 -3.28 -19.77
CA GLY A 362 0.83 -4.15 -20.87
C GLY A 362 1.19 -3.40 -22.16
N LYS A 363 1.10 -2.06 -22.15
CA LYS A 363 1.54 -1.16 -23.22
C LYS A 363 2.97 -0.64 -23.00
N GLU A 364 3.64 -1.10 -21.95
CA GLU A 364 5.09 -0.91 -21.80
C GLU A 364 5.85 -1.60 -22.93
N ASN A 365 7.07 -1.15 -23.19
CA ASN A 365 7.92 -1.83 -24.16
C ASN A 365 8.35 -3.22 -23.66
N TRP A 366 9.04 -3.99 -24.52
CA TRP A 366 9.43 -5.36 -24.20
C TRP A 366 10.20 -5.48 -22.88
N LEU A 367 11.17 -4.59 -22.61
CA LEU A 367 11.94 -4.60 -21.37
C LEU A 367 11.06 -4.27 -20.16
N GLY A 368 10.22 -3.25 -20.29
CA GLY A 368 9.28 -2.84 -19.24
C GLY A 368 8.28 -3.93 -18.90
N LYS A 369 7.72 -4.59 -19.91
CA LYS A 369 6.71 -5.64 -19.74
C LYS A 369 7.31 -6.96 -19.23
N HIS A 370 8.38 -7.45 -19.86
CA HIS A 370 8.86 -8.82 -19.65
C HIS A 370 9.97 -8.94 -18.61
N VAL A 371 10.70 -7.86 -18.33
CA VAL A 371 11.76 -7.88 -17.32
C VAL A 371 11.32 -7.12 -16.09
N ILE A 372 11.09 -5.81 -16.21
CA ILE A 372 10.78 -4.95 -15.06
C ILE A 372 9.44 -5.37 -14.44
N GLY A 373 8.38 -5.44 -15.26
CA GLY A 373 7.05 -5.85 -14.83
C GLY A 373 7.02 -7.27 -14.24
N PHE A 374 7.79 -8.19 -14.83
CA PHE A 374 7.94 -9.55 -14.27
C PHE A 374 8.55 -9.53 -12.87
N PHE A 375 9.67 -8.84 -12.67
CA PHE A 375 10.32 -8.79 -11.36
C PHE A 375 9.48 -8.04 -10.35
N VAL A 376 8.86 -6.91 -10.71
CA VAL A 376 7.95 -6.18 -9.80
C VAL A 376 6.80 -7.10 -9.37
N LYS A 377 6.11 -7.74 -10.33
CA LYS A 377 4.98 -8.63 -10.01
C LYS A 377 5.39 -9.82 -9.13
N ASN A 378 6.50 -10.48 -9.44
CA ASN A 378 6.88 -11.72 -8.75
C ASN A 378 7.63 -11.48 -7.44
N LEU A 379 8.35 -10.36 -7.28
CA LEU A 379 9.08 -10.04 -6.05
C LEU A 379 8.23 -9.28 -5.03
N SER A 380 7.04 -8.82 -5.42
CA SER A 380 6.06 -8.23 -4.49
C SER A 380 5.60 -9.26 -3.45
N PRO A 381 5.35 -8.84 -2.19
CA PRO A 381 4.74 -9.71 -1.19
C PRO A 381 3.30 -10.06 -1.53
N PHE A 382 2.58 -9.13 -2.18
CA PHE A 382 1.18 -9.27 -2.55
C PHE A 382 0.98 -9.12 -4.05
N LYS A 383 -0.04 -9.80 -4.57
CA LYS A 383 -0.56 -9.49 -5.91
C LYS A 383 -1.23 -8.12 -5.86
N GLN A 384 -1.24 -7.42 -7.00
CA GLN A 384 -1.81 -6.08 -7.09
C GLN A 384 -3.32 -6.05 -6.81
N ASP A 385 -4.02 -7.11 -7.17
CA ASP A 385 -5.48 -7.29 -7.13
C ASP A 385 -6.00 -7.91 -5.84
N ILE A 386 -5.15 -8.07 -4.81
CA ILE A 386 -5.52 -8.71 -3.54
C ILE A 386 -6.78 -8.14 -2.87
N PHE A 387 -7.07 -6.86 -3.08
CA PHE A 387 -8.24 -6.20 -2.51
C PHE A 387 -9.50 -6.32 -3.39
N LEU A 388 -9.36 -6.56 -4.69
CA LEU A 388 -10.48 -6.63 -5.63
C LEU A 388 -11.30 -7.91 -5.42
N GLU A 389 -10.64 -9.03 -5.13
CA GLU A 389 -11.31 -10.32 -4.87
C GLU A 389 -12.14 -10.30 -3.57
N ASN A 390 -11.69 -9.57 -2.54
CA ASN A 390 -12.31 -9.60 -1.21
C ASN A 390 -13.50 -8.65 -1.04
N GLN A 391 -13.56 -7.56 -1.80
CA GLN A 391 -14.66 -6.60 -1.71
C GLN A 391 -15.96 -7.16 -2.34
N LEU A 392 -15.83 -7.96 -3.40
CA LEU A 392 -16.93 -8.70 -4.01
C LEU A 392 -17.54 -9.74 -3.06
N GLU A 393 -16.70 -10.43 -2.27
CA GLU A 393 -17.16 -11.43 -1.30
C GLU A 393 -17.75 -10.80 -0.02
N LEU A 394 -17.25 -9.63 0.41
CA LEU A 394 -17.83 -8.90 1.55
C LEU A 394 -19.23 -8.37 1.20
N GLU A 395 -19.41 -7.83 -0.01
CA GLU A 395 -20.73 -7.41 -0.50
C GLU A 395 -21.69 -8.61 -0.62
N GLY A 396 -21.23 -9.74 -1.17
CA GLY A 396 -22.03 -10.96 -1.27
C GLY A 396 -22.43 -11.55 0.09
N SER A 397 -21.52 -11.56 1.07
CA SER A 397 -21.78 -12.10 2.41
C SER A 397 -22.69 -11.18 3.24
N LEU A 398 -22.52 -9.86 3.18
CA LEU A 398 -23.43 -8.91 3.82
C LEU A 398 -24.84 -8.92 3.22
N LEU A 399 -24.98 -9.16 1.91
CA LEU A 399 -26.27 -9.36 1.26
C LEU A 399 -26.94 -10.66 1.71
N SER A 400 -26.18 -11.75 1.85
CA SER A 400 -26.69 -13.04 2.34
C SER A 400 -27.07 -13.05 3.83
N ALA A 401 -26.50 -12.16 4.65
CA ALA A 401 -26.82 -12.02 6.07
C ALA A 401 -28.03 -11.11 6.32
N ARG A 402 -28.50 -10.40 5.28
CA ARG A 402 -29.68 -9.53 5.30
C ARG A 402 -30.91 -10.16 4.63
N SER A 403 -30.73 -11.31 3.96
CA SER A 403 -31.78 -12.20 3.45
C SER A 403 -32.02 -13.35 4.43
#